data_AF-A0AAV7HJC5-F1
#
_entry.id   AF-A0AAV7HJC5-F1
#
_cell.length_a   1.000
_cell.length_b   1.000
_cell.length_c   1.000
_cell.angle_alpha   90.00
_cell.angle_beta   90.00
_cell.angle_gamma   90.00
#
_symmetry.space_group_name_H-M   'P 1'
#
loop_
_entity.id
_entity.type
_entity.pdbx_description
1 polymer ?
#
loop_
_entity_poly.entity_id
_entity_poly.type
_entity_poly.pdbx_seq_one_letter_code
_entity_poly.pdbx_strand_id
1 'polypeptide(L)'
;MRDLPDLLHVREEDIMRLLKVPDVEHLLYEVHYLNKYIEEEFLFKVGLSFHPGRSDARMLKPTSKVPEPPTPVPKAASKRQVDLEREQATIIQLREDQMASGEKVAVLEAENKKSQTLIAEKEAALTSFESLRVIEDFKKSIAFKIIIQEHVQEARDHIYERKTKVEVEGLTPSQASDDFPPGSDGDKIESELQKAFALEADDEVVDIE
;
A
#
# COMPACT_ATOMS: atom_id res chain seq x y z
N MET A 1 17.90 -39.01 8.25
CA MET A 1 17.74 -37.56 8.38
C MET A 1 17.01 -37.11 7.13
N ARG A 2 15.80 -36.56 7.25
CA ARG A 2 15.03 -36.08 6.10
C ARG A 2 15.35 -34.60 5.94
N ASP A 3 15.83 -34.24 4.76
CA ASP A 3 16.18 -32.88 4.40
C ASP A 3 14.95 -31.97 4.55
N LEU A 4 15.15 -30.85 5.24
CA LEU A 4 14.15 -29.81 5.42
C LEU A 4 13.94 -29.14 4.05
N PRO A 5 12.71 -28.97 3.54
CA PRO A 5 12.51 -28.24 2.29
C PRO A 5 12.92 -26.79 2.53
N ASP A 6 13.79 -26.27 1.65
CA ASP A 6 14.26 -24.89 1.67
C ASP A 6 13.06 -23.94 1.78
N LEU A 7 12.90 -23.36 2.97
CA LEU A 7 11.87 -22.40 3.29
C LEU A 7 12.10 -21.15 2.44
N LEU A 8 11.35 -21.05 1.35
CA LEU A 8 10.84 -19.80 0.77
C LEU A 8 11.91 -18.70 0.64
N HIS A 9 12.89 -18.93 -0.21
CA HIS A 9 13.71 -17.84 -0.73
C HIS A 9 12.88 -17.06 -1.76
N VAL A 10 11.90 -16.29 -1.30
CA VAL A 10 11.15 -15.36 -2.15
C VAL A 10 12.10 -14.20 -2.41
N ARG A 11 12.66 -14.16 -3.62
CA ARG A 11 13.53 -13.06 -4.00
C ARG A 11 12.70 -11.86 -4.43
N GLU A 12 13.32 -10.68 -4.45
CA GLU A 12 12.70 -9.45 -4.92
C GLU A 12 12.04 -9.61 -6.31
N GLU A 13 12.67 -10.36 -7.20
CA GLU A 13 12.15 -10.62 -8.55
C GLU A 13 10.88 -11.48 -8.54
N ASP A 14 10.67 -12.30 -7.51
CA ASP A 14 9.45 -13.09 -7.34
C ASP A 14 8.28 -12.23 -6.91
N ILE A 15 8.54 -11.25 -6.03
CA ILE A 15 7.54 -10.26 -5.59
C ILE A 15 7.14 -9.38 -6.78
N MET A 16 8.12 -8.91 -7.55
CA MET A 16 7.89 -8.11 -8.75
C MET A 16 7.08 -8.86 -9.81
N ARG A 17 7.40 -10.15 -10.05
CA ARG A 17 6.62 -11.01 -10.96
C ARG A 17 5.20 -11.27 -10.48
N LEU A 18 5.00 -11.44 -9.16
CA LEU A 18 3.67 -11.66 -8.58
C LEU A 18 2.79 -10.41 -8.70
N LEU A 19 3.37 -9.23 -8.42
CA LEU A 19 2.66 -7.95 -8.48
C LEU A 19 2.57 -7.37 -9.91
N LYS A 20 3.28 -7.96 -10.88
CA LYS A 20 3.42 -7.46 -12.26
C LYS A 20 3.90 -6.02 -12.35
N VAL A 21 4.69 -5.58 -11.37
CA VAL A 21 5.25 -4.23 -11.36
C VAL A 21 6.55 -4.26 -12.16
N PRO A 22 6.77 -3.31 -13.09
CA PRO A 22 7.94 -3.32 -13.95
C PRO A 22 9.24 -2.98 -13.21
N ASP A 23 9.17 -2.17 -12.15
CA ASP A 23 10.34 -1.71 -11.41
C ASP A 23 10.01 -1.32 -9.95
N VAL A 24 11.01 -1.47 -9.06
CA VAL A 24 10.91 -1.24 -7.61
C VAL A 24 10.78 0.25 -7.30
N GLU A 25 11.41 1.12 -8.08
CA GLU A 25 11.26 2.58 -7.90
C GLU A 25 9.83 3.01 -8.27
N HIS A 26 9.22 2.38 -9.28
CA HIS A 26 7.82 2.62 -9.61
C HIS A 26 6.88 2.18 -8.47
N LEU A 27 7.14 1.03 -7.85
CA LEU A 27 6.40 0.57 -6.68
C LEU A 27 6.52 1.54 -5.50
N LEU A 28 7.74 2.01 -5.22
CA LEU A 28 8.01 2.99 -4.18
C LEU A 28 7.27 4.31 -4.45
N TYR A 29 7.30 4.80 -5.68
CA TYR A 29 6.58 6.00 -6.09
C TYR A 29 5.06 5.85 -5.89
N GLU A 30 4.49 4.73 -6.32
CA GLU A 30 3.05 4.47 -6.22
C GLU A 30 2.59 4.31 -4.77
N VAL A 31 3.36 3.59 -3.94
CA VAL A 31 3.11 3.48 -2.49
C VAL A 31 3.20 4.86 -1.83
N HIS A 32 4.22 5.65 -2.15
CA HIS A 32 4.39 6.98 -1.57
C HIS A 32 3.27 7.95 -1.99
N TYR A 33 2.79 7.83 -3.23
CA TYR A 33 1.65 8.60 -3.74
C TYR A 33 0.34 8.20 -3.05
N LEU A 34 0.08 6.89 -2.89
CA LEU A 34 -1.11 6.38 -2.21
C LEU A 34 -1.11 6.76 -0.73
N ASN A 35 0.03 6.69 -0.05
CA ASN A 35 0.13 7.04 1.36
C ASN A 35 -0.21 8.52 1.58
N LYS A 36 0.32 9.40 0.71
CA LYS A 36 -0.03 10.83 0.71
C LYS A 36 -1.52 11.07 0.46
N TYR A 37 -2.13 10.32 -0.48
CA TYR A 37 -3.56 10.43 -0.76
C TYR A 37 -4.43 10.05 0.45
N ILE A 38 -4.05 8.99 1.16
CA ILE A 38 -4.76 8.52 2.36
C ILE A 38 -4.67 9.55 3.49
N GLU A 39 -3.49 10.14 3.69
CA GLU A 39 -3.29 11.21 4.67
C GLU A 39 -4.13 12.45 4.35
N GLU A 40 -4.16 12.89 3.08
CA GLU A 40 -4.98 14.02 2.65
C GLU A 40 -6.50 13.78 2.83
N GLU A 41 -6.99 12.58 2.47
CA GLU A 41 -8.39 12.16 2.69
C GLU A 41 -8.74 12.11 4.18
N PHE A 42 -7.84 11.56 5.02
CA PHE A 42 -8.02 11.54 6.46
C PHE A 42 -8.13 12.96 7.02
N LEU A 43 -7.19 13.84 6.66
CA LEU A 43 -7.18 15.24 7.08
C LEU A 43 -8.43 16.00 6.60
N PHE A 44 -8.94 15.70 5.41
CA PHE A 44 -10.20 16.27 4.92
C PHE A 44 -11.39 15.79 5.76
N LYS A 45 -11.46 14.49 6.04
CA LYS A 45 -12.53 13.89 6.85
C LYS A 45 -12.53 14.41 8.29
N VAL A 46 -11.37 14.65 8.89
CA VAL A 46 -11.25 15.23 10.24
C VAL A 46 -11.28 16.76 10.26
N GLY A 47 -11.50 17.41 9.12
CA GLY A 47 -11.65 18.87 9.02
C GLY A 47 -10.36 19.66 9.26
N LEU A 48 -9.19 19.02 9.13
CA LEU A 48 -7.88 19.63 9.33
C LEU A 48 -7.22 20.10 8.01
N SER A 49 -7.71 19.65 6.85
CA SER A 49 -7.29 20.20 5.54
C SER A 49 -8.40 21.03 4.89
N PHE A 50 -8.00 22.17 4.31
CA PHE A 50 -8.86 23.11 3.60
C PHE A 50 -8.63 23.08 2.09
N HIS A 51 -8.17 21.96 1.51
CA HIS A 51 -7.92 21.91 0.07
C HIS A 51 -9.25 21.95 -0.71
N PRO A 52 -9.55 23.04 -1.43
CA PRO A 52 -10.82 23.23 -2.13
C PRO A 52 -10.77 22.56 -3.52
N GLY A 53 -10.22 21.34 -3.61
CA GLY A 53 -9.74 20.79 -4.86
C GLY A 53 -10.61 19.71 -5.52
N ARG A 54 -11.51 19.04 -4.79
CA ARG A 54 -12.23 17.86 -5.33
C ARG A 54 -13.69 17.71 -4.98
N SER A 55 -14.22 18.57 -4.12
CA SER A 55 -15.66 18.65 -3.93
C SER A 55 -16.25 19.40 -5.14
N ASP A 56 -16.82 18.67 -6.10
CA ASP A 56 -17.63 19.23 -7.21
C ASP A 56 -18.97 19.83 -6.70
N ALA A 57 -19.00 20.28 -5.44
CA ALA A 57 -20.04 21.14 -4.90
C ALA A 57 -19.80 22.55 -5.43
N ARG A 58 -20.11 22.76 -6.71
CA ARG A 58 -20.37 24.09 -7.26
C ARG A 58 -21.43 24.77 -6.40
N MET A 59 -20.98 25.66 -5.50
CA MET A 59 -21.85 26.60 -4.79
C MET A 59 -22.63 27.37 -5.85
N LEU A 60 -23.91 27.03 -6.01
CA LEU A 60 -24.82 27.80 -6.84
C LEU A 60 -24.91 29.21 -6.24
N LYS A 61 -24.34 30.19 -6.95
CA LYS A 61 -24.50 31.59 -6.60
C LYS A 61 -26.00 31.91 -6.58
N PRO A 62 -26.55 32.52 -5.51
CA PRO A 62 -27.93 32.99 -5.52
C PRO A 62 -28.01 34.21 -6.46
N THR A 63 -28.26 33.98 -7.75
CA THR A 63 -28.60 35.05 -8.68
C THR A 63 -30.10 35.31 -8.60
N SER A 64 -30.53 36.04 -7.58
CA SER A 64 -31.83 36.71 -7.60
C SER A 64 -31.68 38.01 -8.37
N LYS A 65 -32.02 37.98 -9.65
CA LYS A 65 -32.49 39.16 -10.38
C LYS A 65 -33.75 38.76 -11.13
N VAL A 66 -34.89 39.09 -10.52
CA VAL A 66 -36.20 39.09 -11.16
C VAL A 66 -36.17 40.17 -12.25
N PRO A 67 -36.35 39.84 -13.54
CA PRO A 67 -36.55 40.85 -14.58
C PRO A 67 -38.02 41.29 -14.54
N GLU A 68 -38.23 42.57 -14.29
CA GLU A 68 -39.54 43.22 -14.44
C GLU A 68 -39.92 43.26 -15.95
N PRO A 69 -41.16 42.90 -16.34
CA PRO A 69 -41.52 42.79 -17.74
C PRO A 69 -41.76 44.17 -18.38
N PRO A 70 -41.26 44.45 -19.59
CA PRO A 70 -41.65 45.64 -20.33
C PRO A 70 -43.04 45.47 -20.94
N THR A 71 -43.80 46.57 -20.91
CA THR A 71 -45.17 46.74 -21.39
C THR A 71 -45.35 46.27 -22.85
N PRO A 72 -46.41 45.51 -23.19
CA PRO A 72 -46.61 45.05 -24.57
C PRO A 72 -47.23 46.15 -25.44
N VAL A 73 -46.55 46.49 -26.55
CA VAL A 73 -47.12 47.24 -27.68
C VAL A 73 -47.54 46.24 -28.77
N PRO A 74 -48.77 46.34 -29.34
CA PRO A 74 -49.30 45.29 -30.20
C PRO A 74 -48.80 45.43 -31.66
N LYS A 75 -48.00 44.46 -32.12
CA LYS A 75 -47.83 44.10 -33.54
C LYS A 75 -47.86 42.57 -33.65
N ALA A 76 -49.07 42.01 -33.71
CA ALA A 76 -49.38 40.64 -33.26
C ALA A 76 -49.58 39.58 -34.36
N ALA A 77 -49.40 39.87 -35.65
CA ALA A 77 -49.77 38.89 -36.68
C ALA A 77 -48.63 37.99 -37.19
N SER A 78 -47.38 38.46 -37.28
CA SER A 78 -46.29 37.71 -37.94
C SER A 78 -45.29 37.03 -37.01
N LYS A 79 -45.21 37.42 -35.73
CA LYS A 79 -44.25 36.83 -34.76
C LYS A 79 -44.70 35.46 -34.24
N ARG A 80 -46.01 35.22 -34.15
CA ARG A 80 -46.57 33.97 -33.60
C ARG A 80 -46.28 32.74 -34.45
N GLN A 81 -46.12 32.88 -35.77
CA GLN A 81 -45.77 31.76 -36.65
C GLN A 81 -44.31 31.33 -36.49
N VAL A 82 -43.39 32.29 -36.38
CA VAL A 82 -41.95 32.01 -36.19
C VAL A 82 -41.68 31.40 -34.80
N ASP A 83 -42.41 31.85 -33.78
CA ASP A 83 -42.32 31.24 -32.44
C ASP A 83 -42.84 29.80 -32.43
N LEU A 84 -43.91 29.50 -33.19
CA LEU A 84 -44.48 28.15 -33.26
C LEU A 84 -43.57 27.16 -34.00
N GLU A 85 -42.93 27.58 -35.09
CA GLU A 85 -41.94 26.76 -35.82
C GLU A 85 -40.70 26.46 -34.96
N ARG A 86 -40.24 27.45 -34.18
CA ARG A 86 -39.13 27.26 -33.24
C ARG A 86 -39.49 26.31 -32.09
N GLU A 87 -40.69 26.43 -31.53
CA GLU A 87 -41.19 25.49 -30.51
C GLU A 87 -41.28 24.07 -31.08
N GLN A 88 -41.77 23.91 -32.31
CA GLN A 88 -41.88 22.60 -32.95
C GLN A 88 -40.50 21.96 -33.20
N ALA A 89 -39.51 22.74 -33.66
CA ALA A 89 -38.13 22.27 -33.79
C ALA A 89 -37.53 21.86 -32.43
N THR A 90 -37.84 22.60 -31.37
CA THR A 90 -37.38 22.27 -30.01
C THR A 90 -37.99 20.97 -29.50
N ILE A 91 -39.27 20.70 -29.79
CA ILE A 91 -39.95 19.45 -29.43
C ILE A 91 -39.34 18.25 -30.17
N ILE A 92 -39.02 18.39 -31.45
CA ILE A 92 -38.38 17.33 -32.23
C ILE A 92 -36.99 17.01 -31.65
N GLN A 93 -36.17 18.04 -31.40
CA GLN A 93 -34.85 17.87 -30.80
C GLN A 93 -34.93 17.18 -29.44
N LEU A 94 -35.85 17.62 -28.57
CA LEU A 94 -36.03 17.03 -27.24
C LEU A 94 -36.39 15.54 -27.33
N ARG A 95 -37.22 15.17 -28.31
CA ARG A 95 -37.60 13.78 -28.53
C ARG A 95 -36.42 12.93 -28.99
N GLU A 96 -35.60 13.45 -29.90
CA GLU A 96 -34.38 12.78 -30.35
C GLU A 96 -33.38 12.60 -29.20
N ASP A 97 -33.16 13.65 -28.41
CA ASP A 97 -32.29 13.60 -27.23
C ASP A 97 -32.79 12.58 -26.19
N GLN A 98 -34.11 12.46 -26.02
CA GLN A 98 -34.73 11.50 -25.10
C GLN A 98 -34.52 10.05 -25.57
N MET A 99 -34.60 9.81 -26.89
CA MET A 99 -34.29 8.50 -27.48
C MET A 99 -32.81 8.14 -27.32
N ALA A 100 -31.92 9.09 -27.62
CA ALA A 100 -30.47 8.91 -27.44
C ALA A 100 -30.08 8.70 -25.97
N SER A 101 -30.75 9.37 -25.04
CA SER A 101 -30.59 9.17 -23.60
C SER A 101 -31.03 7.76 -23.17
N GLY A 102 -32.16 7.27 -23.70
CA GLY A 102 -32.65 5.92 -23.45
C GLY A 102 -31.66 4.83 -23.87
N GLU A 103 -31.01 5.00 -25.03
CA GLU A 103 -29.96 4.09 -25.49
C GLU A 103 -28.74 4.10 -24.56
N LYS A 104 -28.29 5.27 -24.10
CA LYS A 104 -27.20 5.39 -23.12
C LYS A 104 -27.53 4.70 -21.79
N VAL A 105 -28.77 4.79 -21.32
CA VAL A 105 -29.22 4.09 -20.10
C VAL A 105 -29.14 2.57 -20.29
N ALA A 106 -29.61 2.05 -21.43
CA ALA A 106 -29.55 0.61 -21.71
C ALA A 106 -28.10 0.09 -21.77
N VAL A 107 -27.17 0.85 -22.36
CA VAL A 107 -25.74 0.51 -22.38
C VAL A 107 -25.17 0.46 -20.96
N LEU A 108 -25.43 1.49 -20.15
CA LEU A 108 -24.96 1.56 -18.76
C LEU A 108 -25.54 0.42 -17.91
N GLU A 109 -26.79 0.03 -18.13
CA GLU A 109 -27.42 -1.08 -17.42
C GLU A 109 -26.76 -2.42 -17.76
N ALA A 110 -26.45 -2.65 -19.04
CA ALA A 110 -25.72 -3.83 -19.48
C ALA A 110 -24.30 -3.88 -18.91
N GLU A 111 -23.59 -2.75 -18.89
CA GLU A 111 -22.25 -2.63 -18.30
C GLU A 111 -22.27 -2.85 -16.79
N ASN A 112 -23.26 -2.29 -16.08
CA ASN A 112 -23.42 -2.50 -14.64
C ASN A 112 -23.65 -3.99 -14.32
N LYS A 113 -24.51 -4.67 -15.08
CA LYS A 113 -24.73 -6.12 -14.94
C LYS A 113 -23.45 -6.93 -15.17
N LYS A 114 -22.64 -6.53 -16.15
CA LYS A 114 -21.34 -7.15 -16.41
C LYS A 114 -20.38 -6.95 -15.24
N SER A 115 -20.30 -5.73 -14.71
CA SER A 115 -19.48 -5.39 -13.54
C SER A 115 -19.90 -6.17 -12.30
N GLN A 116 -21.21 -6.28 -12.03
CA GLN A 116 -21.72 -7.11 -10.92
C GLN A 116 -21.32 -8.58 -11.05
N THR A 117 -21.37 -9.13 -12.27
CA THR A 117 -20.95 -10.52 -12.52
C THR A 117 -19.46 -10.71 -12.24
N LEU A 118 -18.64 -9.76 -12.67
CA LEU A 118 -17.18 -9.79 -12.44
C LEU A 118 -16.84 -9.64 -10.94
N ILE A 119 -17.57 -8.80 -10.21
CA ILE A 119 -17.41 -8.68 -8.75
C ILE A 119 -17.72 -10.02 -8.07
N ALA A 120 -18.86 -10.63 -8.39
CA ALA A 120 -19.26 -11.92 -7.81
C ALA A 120 -18.22 -13.03 -8.10
N GLU A 121 -17.65 -13.06 -9.31
CA GLU A 121 -16.57 -13.99 -9.66
C GLU A 121 -15.32 -13.76 -8.79
N LYS A 122 -14.91 -12.50 -8.61
CA LYS A 122 -13.73 -12.16 -7.79
C LYS A 122 -13.96 -12.48 -6.32
N GLU A 123 -15.15 -12.23 -5.79
CA GLU A 123 -15.52 -12.59 -4.41
C GLU A 123 -15.51 -14.11 -4.20
N ALA A 124 -16.02 -14.88 -5.17
CA ALA A 124 -15.95 -16.34 -5.12
C ALA A 124 -14.51 -16.86 -5.17
N ALA A 125 -13.63 -16.22 -5.95
CA ALA A 125 -12.21 -16.57 -6.00
C ALA A 125 -11.48 -16.26 -4.68
N LEU A 126 -11.78 -15.11 -4.05
CA LEU A 126 -11.19 -14.74 -2.75
C LEU A 126 -11.62 -15.66 -1.62
N THR A 127 -12.87 -16.11 -1.66
CA THR A 127 -13.42 -17.08 -0.70
C THR A 127 -13.12 -18.54 -1.07
N SER A 128 -12.37 -18.76 -2.16
CA SER A 128 -12.01 -20.11 -2.58
C SER A 128 -11.24 -20.83 -1.48
N PHE A 129 -11.49 -22.13 -1.38
CA PHE A 129 -10.90 -22.99 -0.37
C PHE A 129 -9.37 -23.01 -0.41
N GLU A 130 -8.78 -22.69 -1.56
CA GLU A 130 -7.34 -22.65 -1.76
C GLU A 130 -6.68 -21.45 -1.07
N SER A 131 -7.27 -20.25 -1.13
CA SER A 131 -6.75 -19.07 -0.42
C SER A 131 -6.78 -19.27 1.10
N LEU A 132 -7.87 -19.87 1.62
CA LEU A 132 -8.03 -20.21 3.02
C LEU A 132 -7.00 -21.24 3.50
N ARG A 133 -6.73 -22.27 2.68
CA ARG A 133 -5.74 -23.31 3.00
C ARG A 133 -4.33 -22.72 3.10
N VAL A 134 -3.94 -21.85 2.16
CA VAL A 134 -2.63 -21.18 2.19
C VAL A 134 -2.45 -20.34 3.45
N ILE A 135 -3.49 -19.61 3.87
CA ILE A 135 -3.46 -18.83 5.11
C ILE A 135 -3.33 -19.73 6.34
N GLU A 136 -4.03 -20.87 6.36
CA GLU A 136 -3.93 -21.83 7.46
C GLU A 136 -2.55 -22.47 7.57
N ASP A 137 -1.97 -22.87 6.45
CA ASP A 137 -0.63 -23.46 6.40
C ASP A 137 0.44 -22.44 6.78
N PHE A 138 0.29 -21.17 6.39
CA PHE A 138 1.15 -20.09 6.85
C PHE A 138 1.07 -19.89 8.37
N LYS A 139 -0.13 -19.92 8.96
CA LYS A 139 -0.30 -19.86 10.42
C LYS A 139 0.38 -21.03 11.13
N LYS A 140 0.25 -22.26 10.59
CA LYS A 140 0.94 -23.44 11.12
C LYS A 140 2.46 -23.28 11.08
N SER A 141 2.99 -22.74 9.98
CA SER A 141 4.42 -22.46 9.83
C SER A 141 4.94 -21.46 10.88
N ILE A 142 4.20 -20.38 11.13
CA ILE A 142 4.53 -19.42 12.20
C ILE A 142 4.55 -20.09 13.57
N ALA A 143 3.53 -20.90 13.90
CA ALA A 143 3.47 -21.61 15.17
C ALA A 143 4.67 -22.56 15.35
N PHE A 144 5.04 -23.29 14.30
CA PHE A 144 6.20 -24.16 14.32
C PHE A 144 7.50 -23.39 14.56
N LYS A 145 7.68 -22.24 13.91
CA LYS A 145 8.85 -21.37 14.12
C LYS A 145 8.97 -20.92 15.58
N ILE A 146 7.86 -20.53 16.22
CA ILE A 146 7.83 -20.12 17.63
C ILE A 146 8.33 -21.26 18.53
N ILE A 147 7.83 -22.49 18.31
CA ILE A 147 8.23 -23.66 19.10
C ILE A 147 9.74 -23.92 18.99
N ILE A 148 10.29 -23.83 17.77
CA ILE A 148 11.74 -24.02 17.56
C ILE A 148 12.55 -22.92 18.26
N GLN A 149 12.11 -21.65 18.16
CA GLN A 149 12.78 -20.54 18.84
C GLN A 149 12.77 -20.70 20.36
N GLU A 150 11.65 -21.17 20.93
CA GLU A 150 11.52 -21.46 22.35
C GLU A 150 12.51 -22.54 22.81
N HIS A 151 12.59 -23.67 22.09
CA HIS A 151 13.55 -24.73 22.42
C HIS A 151 15.00 -24.28 22.29
N VAL A 152 15.31 -23.48 21.26
CA VAL A 152 16.66 -22.91 21.10
C VAL A 152 17.01 -21.98 22.26
N GLN A 153 16.05 -21.18 22.72
CA GLN A 153 16.25 -20.28 23.86
C GLN A 153 16.45 -21.09 25.16
N GLU A 154 15.61 -22.09 25.42
CA GLU A 154 15.73 -23.00 26.56
C GLU A 154 17.11 -23.69 26.59
N ALA A 155 17.58 -24.17 25.43
CA ALA A 155 18.90 -24.78 25.31
C ALA A 155 20.04 -23.78 25.60
N ARG A 156 19.91 -22.52 25.16
CA ARG A 156 20.89 -21.46 25.46
C ARG A 156 20.92 -21.15 26.95
N ASP A 157 19.76 -21.03 27.58
CA ASP A 157 19.64 -20.74 29.01
C ASP A 157 20.28 -21.86 29.85
N HIS A 158 20.00 -23.13 29.49
CA HIS A 158 20.64 -24.28 30.13
C HIS A 158 22.17 -24.30 29.98
N ILE A 159 22.71 -23.89 28.82
CA ILE A 159 24.16 -23.80 28.63
C ILE A 159 24.74 -22.70 29.51
N TYR A 160 24.07 -21.55 29.60
CA TYR A 160 24.50 -20.43 30.44
C TYR A 160 24.51 -20.78 31.93
N GLU A 161 23.46 -21.43 32.43
CA GLU A 161 23.40 -21.94 33.82
C GLU A 161 24.52 -22.94 34.10
N ARG A 162 24.81 -23.87 33.18
CA ARG A 162 25.86 -24.87 33.39
C ARG A 162 27.25 -24.22 33.45
N LYS A 163 27.53 -23.26 32.57
CA LYS A 163 28.82 -22.53 32.57
C LYS A 163 29.01 -21.71 33.83
N THR A 164 27.99 -20.95 34.22
CA THR A 164 28.03 -20.13 35.44
C THR A 164 28.15 -20.98 36.72
N LYS A 165 27.52 -22.16 36.77
CA LYS A 165 27.65 -23.06 37.92
C LYS A 165 29.02 -23.75 38.02
N VAL A 166 29.64 -24.07 36.88
CA VAL A 166 30.98 -24.68 36.80
C VAL A 166 32.09 -23.69 37.21
N GLU A 167 31.97 -22.39 36.88
CA GLU A 167 32.92 -21.37 37.35
C GLU A 167 32.86 -21.15 38.87
N VAL A 168 31.70 -21.37 39.50
CA VAL A 168 31.53 -21.21 40.96
C VAL A 168 32.10 -22.41 41.75
N GLU A 169 32.13 -23.62 41.16
CA GLU A 169 32.62 -24.84 41.82
C GLU A 169 34.13 -25.10 41.62
N GLY A 170 34.79 -24.35 40.72
CA GLY A 170 36.23 -24.46 40.43
C GLY A 170 37.15 -23.55 41.28
N LEU A 171 36.60 -22.70 42.16
CA LEU A 171 37.39 -21.80 43.00
C LEU A 171 37.57 -22.36 44.42
N THR A 172 38.39 -23.40 44.54
CA THR A 172 39.17 -23.60 45.78
C THR A 172 40.32 -22.59 45.78
N PRO A 173 40.38 -21.61 46.71
CA PRO A 173 41.53 -20.73 46.83
C PRO A 173 42.64 -21.52 47.51
N SER A 174 43.52 -22.13 46.73
CA SER A 174 44.74 -22.74 47.24
C SER A 174 45.90 -22.40 46.31
N GLN A 175 46.63 -21.38 46.76
CA GLN A 175 48.08 -21.26 46.71
C GLN A 175 48.78 -21.63 45.38
N ALA A 176 49.15 -20.60 44.62
CA ALA A 176 50.45 -20.54 43.96
C ALA A 176 50.80 -19.06 43.75
N SER A 177 51.54 -18.50 44.71
CA SER A 177 52.33 -17.30 44.51
C SER A 177 53.52 -17.61 43.62
N ASP A 178 53.83 -16.66 42.75
CA ASP A 178 55.09 -16.49 42.02
C ASP A 178 55.45 -17.57 40.99
N ASP A 179 55.30 -17.21 39.71
CA ASP A 179 56.45 -16.90 38.83
C ASP A 179 56.09 -17.14 37.35
N PHE A 180 55.55 -16.13 36.65
CA PHE A 180 55.53 -16.11 35.17
C PHE A 180 55.66 -14.67 34.64
N PRO A 181 56.41 -14.46 33.54
CA PRO A 181 56.93 -13.16 33.15
C PRO A 181 55.88 -12.30 32.41
N PRO A 182 55.98 -10.96 32.48
CA PRO A 182 55.06 -10.06 31.80
C PRO A 182 55.50 -9.92 30.34
N GLY A 183 54.69 -10.44 29.42
CA GLY A 183 54.91 -10.19 28.00
C GLY A 183 54.14 -11.14 27.10
N SER A 184 52.88 -10.82 26.80
CA SER A 184 52.25 -11.34 25.59
C SER A 184 51.12 -10.40 25.17
N ASP A 185 51.45 -9.56 24.19
CA ASP A 185 50.61 -8.68 23.38
C ASP A 185 49.11 -9.04 23.33
N GLY A 186 48.30 -8.25 24.05
CA GLY A 186 46.84 -8.26 23.95
C GLY A 186 46.30 -7.37 22.82
N ASP A 187 47.16 -6.59 22.16
CA ASP A 187 46.73 -5.45 21.33
C ASP A 187 46.45 -5.84 19.86
N LYS A 188 46.72 -7.11 19.50
CA LYS A 188 46.71 -7.55 18.10
C LYS A 188 45.30 -7.85 17.56
N ILE A 189 44.39 -8.29 18.42
CA ILE A 189 43.02 -8.66 18.02
C ILE A 189 42.05 -7.46 17.95
N GLU A 190 42.34 -6.38 18.67
CA GLU A 190 41.52 -5.16 18.61
C GLU A 190 41.78 -4.38 17.31
N SER A 191 43.03 -4.39 16.83
CA SER A 191 43.44 -3.73 15.59
C SER A 191 42.86 -4.37 14.32
N GLU A 192 42.59 -5.68 14.31
CA GLU A 192 41.96 -6.36 13.16
C GLU A 192 40.46 -6.06 13.04
N LEU A 193 39.76 -5.85 14.17
CA LEU A 193 38.33 -5.53 14.14
C LEU A 193 38.05 -4.08 13.73
N GLN A 194 38.89 -3.12 14.12
CA GLN A 194 38.75 -1.73 13.65
C GLN A 194 39.03 -1.57 12.14
N LYS A 195 39.89 -2.42 11.55
CA LYS A 195 40.19 -2.38 10.12
C LYS A 195 39.02 -2.85 9.24
N ALA A 196 38.14 -3.72 9.76
CA ALA A 196 36.99 -4.21 9.01
C ALA A 196 35.87 -3.16 8.84
N PHE A 197 35.75 -2.20 9.77
CA PHE A 197 34.69 -1.18 9.74
C PHE A 197 35.08 0.10 8.98
N ALA A 198 36.33 0.25 8.54
CA ALA A 198 36.79 1.44 7.81
C ALA A 198 36.70 1.32 6.29
N LEU A 199 36.24 0.19 5.74
CA LEU A 199 36.24 -0.12 4.30
C LEU A 199 34.90 0.14 3.58
N GLU A 200 33.91 0.74 4.23
CA GLU A 200 32.56 0.92 3.67
C GLU A 200 32.17 2.38 3.41
N ALA A 201 33.16 3.26 3.22
CA ALA A 201 32.93 4.66 2.88
C ALA A 201 33.84 5.09 1.72
N ASP A 202 33.56 4.59 0.52
CA ASP A 202 33.91 5.24 -0.75
C ASP A 202 33.04 4.64 -1.86
N ASP A 203 31.81 5.13 -1.98
CA ASP A 203 31.06 5.05 -3.24
C ASP A 203 31.26 6.37 -3.96
N GLU A 204 32.10 6.31 -5.00
CA GLU A 204 32.31 7.36 -5.98
C GLU A 204 30.99 7.75 -6.63
N VAL A 205 30.61 9.01 -6.47
CA VAL A 205 29.63 9.68 -7.34
C VAL A 205 30.19 9.73 -8.76
N VAL A 206 29.66 8.87 -9.64
CA VAL A 206 29.89 8.97 -11.07
C VAL A 206 28.99 10.08 -11.63
N ASP A 207 29.61 11.22 -11.96
CA ASP A 207 29.01 12.26 -12.79
C ASP A 207 28.76 11.69 -14.21
N ILE A 208 27.53 11.80 -14.69
CA ILE A 208 27.15 11.48 -16.06
C ILE A 208 26.93 12.81 -16.81
N GLU A 209 27.79 13.07 -17.79
CA GLU A 209 27.68 14.14 -18.79
C GLU A 209 26.63 13.84 -19.86
#